data_AF-C9LYA3-F1
#
_entry.id   AF-C9LYA3-F1
#
_cell.length_a   1.000
_cell.length_b   1.000
_cell.length_c   1.000
_cell.angle_alpha   90.00
_cell.angle_beta   90.00
_cell.angle_gamma   90.00
#
_symmetry.space_group_name_H-M   'P 1'
#
loop_
_entity.id
_entity.type
_entity.pdbx_description
1 polymer ?
#
loop_
_entity_poly.entity_id
_entity_poly.type
_entity_poly.pdbx_seq_one_letter_code
_entity_poly.pdbx_strand_id
1 'polypeptide(L)'
;MRGARRERGVRQGASARTRICAEGAEEAGLAQQGAARLTLLSICLALSLMLFFIELRLPLVAAVPGFKLGLANIVTVAALRLFRAREALLLLVLRIVLGSVFAGSLPALSFSLAGGLLALSVGVLLLRAVPRVSLALLGVVGALSHNVGQLLAAAFWLGTLDVFYYAPVLFALALVTGAATGFLAQEVLRRMGKHGYVQPLDFIVFRPFLDFKNKKNSQKL
;
A
#
# COMPACT_ATOMS: atom_id res chain seq x y z
N MET A 1 -10.68 12.65 -64.06
CA MET A 1 -11.21 11.93 -62.87
C MET A 1 -10.28 10.92 -62.20
N ARG A 2 -9.15 10.47 -62.79
CA ARG A 2 -8.26 9.44 -62.17
C ARG A 2 -7.28 9.95 -61.08
N GLY A 3 -6.98 11.26 -61.04
CA GLY A 3 -6.04 11.84 -60.06
C GLY A 3 -6.56 11.88 -58.61
N ALA A 4 -7.83 12.30 -58.42
CA ALA A 4 -8.42 12.48 -57.08
C ALA A 4 -8.69 11.18 -56.28
N ARG A 5 -8.61 10.01 -56.94
CA ARG A 5 -8.75 8.70 -56.29
C ARG A 5 -7.41 8.15 -55.78
N ARG A 6 -6.30 8.50 -56.45
CA ARG A 6 -4.93 8.14 -56.01
C ARG A 6 -4.51 8.95 -54.78
N GLU A 7 -4.81 10.24 -54.73
CA GLU A 7 -4.45 11.08 -53.59
C GLU A 7 -5.21 10.71 -52.30
N ARG A 8 -6.47 10.27 -52.41
CA ARG A 8 -7.24 9.77 -51.26
C ARG A 8 -6.69 8.47 -50.68
N GLY A 9 -6.19 7.56 -51.52
CA GLY A 9 -5.54 6.32 -51.07
C GLY A 9 -4.20 6.57 -50.36
N VAL A 10 -3.41 7.54 -50.85
CA VAL A 10 -2.14 7.95 -50.21
C VAL A 10 -2.40 8.66 -48.88
N ARG A 11 -3.42 9.54 -48.79
CA ARG A 11 -3.82 10.20 -47.54
C ARG A 11 -4.41 9.22 -46.51
N GLN A 12 -5.18 8.22 -46.94
CA GLN A 12 -5.68 7.16 -46.05
C GLN A 12 -4.56 6.24 -45.55
N GLY A 13 -3.60 5.87 -46.41
CA GLY A 13 -2.43 5.09 -46.01
C GLY A 13 -1.48 5.83 -45.06
N ALA A 14 -1.31 7.14 -45.25
CA ALA A 14 -0.55 7.99 -44.34
C ALA A 14 -1.22 8.12 -42.96
N SER A 15 -2.54 8.32 -42.92
CA SER A 15 -3.34 8.43 -41.68
C SER A 15 -3.41 7.11 -40.89
N ALA A 16 -3.44 5.96 -41.57
CA ALA A 16 -3.41 4.66 -40.90
C ALA A 16 -2.05 4.37 -40.25
N ARG A 17 -0.94 4.76 -40.90
CA ARG A 17 0.42 4.57 -40.35
C ARG A 17 0.66 5.42 -39.11
N THR A 18 0.18 6.66 -39.07
CA THR A 18 0.32 7.52 -37.88
C THR A 18 -0.45 6.98 -36.68
N ARG A 19 -1.61 6.36 -36.88
CA ARG A 19 -2.39 5.74 -35.79
C ARG A 19 -1.67 4.53 -35.20
N ILE A 20 -1.11 3.65 -36.02
CA ILE A 20 -0.38 2.47 -35.55
C ILE A 20 0.89 2.86 -34.77
N CYS A 21 1.63 3.87 -35.24
CA CYS A 21 2.78 4.38 -34.48
C CYS A 21 2.38 5.06 -33.17
N ALA A 22 1.24 5.78 -33.14
CA ALA A 22 0.73 6.39 -31.91
C ALA A 22 0.24 5.32 -30.90
N GLU A 23 -0.50 4.31 -31.36
CA GLU A 23 -0.94 3.18 -30.52
C GLU A 23 0.25 2.38 -29.96
N GLY A 24 1.30 2.14 -30.76
CA GLY A 24 2.52 1.47 -30.30
C GLY A 24 3.33 2.28 -29.28
N ALA A 25 3.36 3.61 -29.39
CA ALA A 25 3.99 4.48 -28.41
C ALA A 25 3.18 4.58 -27.11
N GLU A 26 1.85 4.52 -27.19
CA GLU A 26 0.95 4.54 -26.03
C GLU A 26 1.02 3.21 -25.24
N GLU A 27 1.06 2.06 -25.93
CA GLU A 27 1.27 0.73 -25.34
C GLU A 27 2.64 0.60 -24.65
N ALA A 28 3.71 1.09 -25.29
CA ALA A 28 5.05 1.11 -24.70
C ALA A 28 5.11 2.01 -23.45
N GLY A 29 4.44 3.16 -23.48
CA GLY A 29 4.31 4.06 -22.33
C GLY A 29 3.54 3.43 -21.16
N LEU A 30 2.42 2.74 -21.43
CA LEU A 30 1.63 2.01 -20.43
C LEU A 30 2.42 0.87 -19.79
N ALA A 31 3.18 0.11 -20.59
CA ALA A 31 4.06 -0.96 -20.10
C ALA A 31 5.18 -0.42 -19.19
N GLN A 32 5.82 0.69 -19.58
CA GLN A 32 6.88 1.32 -18.81
C GLN A 32 6.38 1.90 -17.47
N GLN A 33 5.15 2.45 -17.44
CA GLN A 33 4.51 2.91 -16.22
C GLN A 33 4.16 1.76 -15.26
N GLY A 34 3.74 0.60 -15.80
CA GLY A 34 3.49 -0.61 -15.00
C GLY A 34 4.76 -1.14 -14.33
N ALA A 35 5.85 -1.23 -15.09
CA ALA A 35 7.14 -1.67 -14.59
C ALA A 35 7.66 -0.75 -13.47
N ALA A 36 7.60 0.57 -13.64
CA ALA A 36 8.04 1.55 -12.63
C ALA A 36 7.24 1.48 -11.32
N ARG A 37 5.94 1.16 -11.40
CA ARG A 37 5.11 0.96 -10.20
C ARG A 37 5.50 -0.31 -9.46
N LEU A 38 5.72 -1.39 -10.19
CA LEU A 38 6.12 -2.68 -9.61
C LEU A 38 7.50 -2.59 -8.94
N THR A 39 8.44 -1.87 -9.55
CA THR A 39 9.76 -1.65 -8.96
C THR A 39 9.66 -0.82 -7.68
N LEU A 40 8.87 0.26 -7.68
CA LEU A 40 8.66 1.06 -6.46
C LEU A 40 8.01 0.23 -5.34
N LEU A 41 7.00 -0.59 -5.67
CA LEU A 41 6.36 -1.47 -4.70
C LEU A 41 7.33 -2.51 -4.14
N SER A 42 8.20 -3.07 -4.98
CA SER A 42 9.24 -4.01 -4.58
C SER A 42 10.26 -3.36 -3.66
N ILE A 43 10.68 -2.13 -3.95
CA ILE A 43 11.59 -1.34 -3.10
C ILE A 43 10.95 -1.05 -1.74
N CYS A 44 9.68 -0.62 -1.72
CA CYS A 44 8.94 -0.42 -0.48
C CYS A 44 8.82 -1.72 0.32
N LEU A 45 8.52 -2.84 -0.34
CA LEU A 45 8.45 -4.13 0.33
C LEU A 45 9.80 -4.54 0.94
N ALA A 46 10.89 -4.42 0.18
CA ALA A 46 12.25 -4.72 0.64
C ALA A 46 12.62 -3.85 1.84
N LEU A 47 12.33 -2.55 1.80
CA LEU A 47 12.55 -1.63 2.92
C LEU A 47 11.71 -2.03 4.14
N SER A 48 10.43 -2.40 3.95
CA SER A 48 9.56 -2.83 5.04
C SER A 48 10.07 -4.11 5.70
N LEU A 49 10.58 -5.06 4.92
CA LEU A 49 11.20 -6.29 5.43
C LEU A 49 12.50 -6.02 6.17
N MET A 50 13.35 -5.13 5.64
CA MET A 50 14.60 -4.74 6.30
C MET A 50 14.32 -4.10 7.66
N LEU A 51 13.37 -3.16 7.73
CA LEU A 51 12.96 -2.52 8.98
C LEU A 51 12.35 -3.54 9.96
N PHE A 52 11.55 -4.48 9.48
CA PHE A 52 11.01 -5.57 10.30
C PHE A 52 12.12 -6.45 10.90
N PHE A 53 13.14 -6.77 10.12
CA PHE A 53 14.29 -7.56 10.58
C PHE A 53 15.14 -6.82 11.61
N ILE A 54 15.39 -5.53 11.40
CA ILE A 54 16.10 -4.69 12.35
C ILE A 54 15.31 -4.64 13.67
N GLU A 55 13.99 -4.48 13.58
CA GLU A 55 13.09 -4.46 14.73
C GLU A 55 13.14 -5.78 15.53
N LEU A 56 13.19 -6.92 14.86
CA LEU A 56 13.35 -8.24 15.50
C LEU A 56 14.68 -8.42 16.24
N ARG A 57 15.70 -7.61 15.93
CA ARG A 57 17.03 -7.68 16.57
C ARG A 57 17.19 -6.67 17.72
N LEU A 58 16.21 -5.80 17.95
CA LEU A 58 16.28 -4.80 19.02
C LEU A 58 15.88 -5.42 20.38
N PRO A 59 16.76 -5.38 21.40
CA PRO A 59 16.51 -6.00 22.71
C PRO A 59 15.34 -5.37 23.47
N LEU A 60 15.02 -4.09 23.19
CA LEU A 60 13.86 -3.37 23.74
C LEU A 60 12.51 -4.03 23.39
N VAL A 61 12.43 -4.73 22.24
CA VAL A 61 11.20 -5.39 21.78
C VAL A 61 10.98 -6.73 22.51
N ALA A 62 12.04 -7.32 23.07
CA ALA A 62 11.97 -8.57 23.84
C ALA A 62 11.44 -8.35 25.27
N ALA A 63 11.49 -7.11 25.79
CA ALA A 63 11.09 -6.80 27.16
C ALA A 63 9.57 -6.81 27.38
N VAL A 64 8.77 -6.58 26.34
CA VAL A 64 7.30 -6.61 26.42
C VAL A 64 6.77 -7.62 25.40
N PRO A 65 6.28 -8.78 25.85
CA PRO A 65 5.78 -9.82 24.95
C PRO A 65 4.61 -9.28 24.11
N GLY A 66 4.76 -9.33 22.79
CA GLY A 66 3.75 -8.85 21.84
C GLY A 66 3.88 -7.37 21.45
N PHE A 67 4.71 -6.58 22.12
CA PHE A 67 4.96 -5.20 21.69
C PHE A 67 5.87 -5.20 20.46
N LYS A 68 5.53 -4.35 19.48
CA LYS A 68 6.34 -4.07 18.30
C LYS A 68 6.49 -2.55 18.17
N LEU A 69 7.72 -2.09 17.95
CA LEU A 69 8.05 -0.69 17.64
C LEU A 69 7.26 -0.19 16.43
N GLY A 70 6.95 -1.07 15.48
CA GLY A 70 6.16 -0.74 14.30
C GLY A 70 6.98 -0.02 13.24
N LEU A 71 8.30 -0.24 13.17
CA LEU A 71 9.14 0.38 12.13
C LEU A 71 8.69 -0.03 10.74
N ALA A 72 8.34 -1.31 10.58
CA ALA A 72 7.78 -1.82 9.34
C ALA A 72 6.45 -1.12 8.96
N ASN A 73 5.69 -0.63 9.94
CA ASN A 73 4.40 0.04 9.74
C ASN A 73 4.55 1.43 9.10
N ILE A 74 5.71 2.11 9.25
CA ILE A 74 6.02 3.37 8.55
C ILE A 74 5.77 3.20 7.05
N VAL A 75 6.30 2.10 6.48
CA VAL A 75 6.17 1.81 5.06
C VAL A 75 4.73 1.45 4.70
N THR A 76 3.98 0.78 5.57
CA THR A 76 2.56 0.46 5.32
C THR A 76 1.70 1.71 5.30
N VAL A 77 1.91 2.65 6.21
CA VAL A 77 1.20 3.95 6.25
C VAL A 77 1.56 4.80 5.03
N ALA A 78 2.84 4.86 4.66
CA ALA A 78 3.26 5.52 3.43
C ALA A 78 2.63 4.84 2.19
N ALA A 79 2.60 3.51 2.16
CA ALA A 79 2.04 2.75 1.06
C ALA A 79 0.53 2.92 0.91
N LEU A 80 -0.22 3.05 2.01
CA LEU A 80 -1.65 3.38 1.99
C LEU A 80 -1.94 4.73 1.30
N ARG A 81 -0.97 5.65 1.32
CA ARG A 81 -1.10 6.96 0.67
C ARG A 81 -0.60 6.97 -0.77
N LEU A 82 0.44 6.19 -1.07
CA LEU A 82 1.11 6.14 -2.36
C LEU A 82 0.48 5.15 -3.35
N PHE A 83 -0.06 4.05 -2.85
CA PHE A 83 -0.52 2.91 -3.65
C PHE A 83 -2.02 2.66 -3.48
N ARG A 84 -2.58 1.81 -4.35
CA ARG A 84 -3.96 1.34 -4.20
C ARG A 84 -4.10 0.42 -3.00
N ALA A 85 -5.30 0.33 -2.43
CA ALA A 85 -5.59 -0.60 -1.32
C ALA A 85 -5.16 -2.06 -1.61
N ARG A 86 -5.27 -2.50 -2.88
CA ARG A 86 -4.82 -3.84 -3.31
C ARG A 86 -3.31 -4.03 -3.24
N GLU A 87 -2.56 -3.00 -3.65
CA GLU A 87 -1.10 -2.99 -3.64
C GLU A 87 -0.57 -2.90 -2.21
N ALA A 88 -1.20 -2.09 -1.35
CA ALA A 88 -0.91 -2.03 0.08
C ALA A 88 -1.20 -3.37 0.79
N LEU A 89 -2.31 -4.04 0.42
CA LEU A 89 -2.63 -5.38 0.90
C LEU A 89 -1.59 -6.40 0.44
N LEU A 90 -1.17 -6.36 -0.83
CA LEU A 90 -0.13 -7.24 -1.35
C LEU A 90 1.19 -7.03 -0.61
N LEU A 91 1.60 -5.78 -0.38
CA LEU A 91 2.80 -5.44 0.38
C LEU A 91 2.71 -6.00 1.80
N LEU A 92 1.59 -5.82 2.49
CA LEU A 92 1.37 -6.38 3.83
C LEU A 92 1.49 -7.91 3.81
N VAL A 93 0.77 -8.59 2.93
CA VAL A 93 0.73 -10.05 2.88
C VAL A 93 2.11 -10.61 2.56
N LEU A 94 2.80 -10.08 1.55
CA LEU A 94 4.17 -10.49 1.22
C LEU A 94 5.11 -10.25 2.40
N ARG A 95 5.00 -9.11 3.09
CA ARG A 95 5.81 -8.84 4.27
C ARG A 95 5.59 -9.87 5.36
N ILE A 96 4.35 -10.25 5.62
CA ILE A 96 4.03 -11.20 6.68
C ILE A 96 4.48 -12.60 6.30
N VAL A 97 4.22 -13.05 5.08
CA VAL A 97 4.66 -14.35 4.58
C VAL A 97 6.18 -14.44 4.60
N LEU A 98 6.87 -13.48 3.97
CA LEU A 98 8.34 -13.47 3.93
C LEU A 98 8.92 -13.33 5.33
N GLY A 99 8.41 -12.40 6.16
CA GLY A 99 8.85 -12.23 7.54
C GLY A 99 8.64 -13.48 8.40
N SER A 100 7.60 -14.27 8.14
CA SER A 100 7.34 -15.51 8.87
C SER A 100 8.26 -16.66 8.49
N VAL A 101 8.69 -16.75 7.23
CA VAL A 101 9.69 -17.73 6.80
C VAL A 101 10.97 -17.55 7.62
N PHE A 102 11.30 -16.31 7.98
CA PHE A 102 12.45 -16.00 8.81
C PHE A 102 12.20 -16.08 10.32
N ALA A 103 10.98 -15.79 10.79
CA ALA A 103 10.64 -15.80 12.22
C ALA A 103 10.17 -17.16 12.75
N GLY A 104 9.75 -18.08 11.88
CA GLY A 104 9.56 -19.51 12.19
C GLY A 104 8.40 -19.90 13.11
N SER A 105 7.42 -19.02 13.39
CA SER A 105 6.34 -19.31 14.35
C SER A 105 4.92 -19.03 13.83
N LEU A 106 4.05 -20.05 13.89
CA LEU A 106 2.62 -20.00 13.48
C LEU A 106 1.76 -19.02 14.33
N PRO A 107 1.94 -18.89 15.65
CA PRO A 107 1.21 -17.90 16.44
C PRO A 107 1.62 -16.45 16.09
N ALA A 108 2.92 -16.20 15.91
CA ALA A 108 3.41 -14.87 15.53
C ALA A 108 2.91 -14.43 14.15
N LEU A 109 2.76 -15.40 13.25
CA LEU A 109 2.09 -15.24 11.96
C LEU A 109 0.65 -14.76 12.12
N SER A 110 -0.12 -15.47 12.96
CA SER A 110 -1.53 -15.17 13.22
C SER A 110 -1.70 -13.76 13.79
N PHE A 111 -0.85 -13.37 14.74
CA PHE A 111 -0.88 -12.03 15.33
C PHE A 111 -0.61 -10.95 14.27
N SER A 112 0.42 -11.15 13.44
CA SER A 112 0.80 -10.20 12.39
C SER A 112 -0.27 -10.08 11.29
N LEU A 113 -0.91 -11.20 10.91
CA LEU A 113 -2.02 -11.22 9.95
C LEU A 113 -3.26 -10.51 10.50
N ALA A 114 -3.72 -10.88 11.70
CA ALA A 114 -4.91 -10.30 12.31
C ALA A 114 -4.73 -8.79 12.54
N GLY A 115 -3.61 -8.38 13.15
CA GLY A 115 -3.27 -6.97 13.34
C GLY A 115 -3.12 -6.22 12.01
N GLY A 116 -2.38 -6.79 11.07
CA GLY A 116 -2.12 -6.17 9.77
C GLY A 116 -3.38 -5.94 8.95
N LEU A 117 -4.24 -6.96 8.84
CA LEU A 117 -5.49 -6.88 8.10
C LEU A 117 -6.47 -5.90 8.74
N LEU A 118 -6.57 -5.90 10.08
CA LEU A 118 -7.43 -4.95 10.78
C LEU A 118 -6.94 -3.51 10.57
N ALA A 119 -5.63 -3.26 10.72
CA ALA A 119 -5.02 -1.95 10.48
C ALA A 119 -5.22 -1.45 9.05
N LEU A 120 -5.03 -2.32 8.03
CA LEU A 120 -5.29 -1.94 6.65
C LEU A 120 -6.78 -1.63 6.41
N SER A 121 -7.68 -2.44 6.96
CA SER A 121 -9.12 -2.27 6.77
C SER A 121 -9.60 -0.94 7.36
N VAL A 122 -9.17 -0.64 8.59
CA VAL A 122 -9.48 0.63 9.25
C VAL A 122 -8.81 1.80 8.54
N GLY A 123 -7.54 1.67 8.12
CA GLY A 123 -6.84 2.73 7.39
C GLY A 123 -7.50 3.06 6.03
N VAL A 124 -7.95 2.05 5.29
CA VAL A 124 -8.70 2.23 4.03
C VAL A 124 -10.06 2.86 4.29
N LEU A 125 -10.77 2.44 5.35
CA LEU A 125 -12.06 3.02 5.72
C LEU A 125 -11.91 4.50 6.13
N LEU A 126 -10.88 4.82 6.91
CA LEU A 126 -10.58 6.18 7.35
C LEU A 126 -10.25 7.09 6.16
N LEU A 127 -9.43 6.61 5.21
CA LEU A 127 -9.11 7.37 3.99
C LEU A 127 -10.34 7.57 3.09
N ARG A 128 -11.31 6.65 3.11
CA ARG A 128 -12.59 6.83 2.40
C ARG A 128 -13.48 7.86 3.08
N ALA A 129 -13.53 7.85 4.41
CA ALA A 129 -14.36 8.80 5.16
C ALA A 129 -13.75 10.22 5.14
N VAL A 130 -12.42 10.31 5.25
CA VAL A 130 -11.67 11.56 5.32
C VAL A 130 -10.46 11.50 4.36
N PRO A 131 -10.61 11.91 3.08
CA PRO A 131 -9.54 11.83 2.08
C PRO A 131 -8.31 12.70 2.38
N ARG A 132 -8.46 13.72 3.23
CA ARG A 132 -7.41 14.67 3.66
C ARG A 132 -6.87 14.39 5.06
N VAL A 133 -7.05 13.17 5.57
CA VAL A 133 -6.53 12.79 6.89
C VAL A 133 -5.02 13.00 6.95
N SER A 134 -4.52 13.49 8.09
CA SER A 134 -3.08 13.62 8.32
C SER A 134 -2.43 12.23 8.40
N LEU A 135 -1.19 12.10 7.90
CA LEU A 135 -0.46 10.84 8.00
C LEU A 135 -0.14 10.46 9.45
N ALA A 136 0.03 11.46 10.33
CA ALA A 136 0.14 11.25 11.77
C ALA A 136 -1.10 10.52 12.33
N LEU A 137 -2.32 11.00 12.02
CA LEU A 137 -3.54 10.36 12.49
C LEU A 137 -3.74 8.97 11.86
N LEU A 138 -3.42 8.81 10.57
CA LEU A 138 -3.46 7.51 9.90
C LEU A 138 -2.48 6.51 10.54
N GLY A 139 -1.30 6.97 10.95
CA GLY A 139 -0.32 6.18 11.69
C GLY A 139 -0.81 5.76 13.07
N VAL A 140 -1.40 6.69 13.83
CA VAL A 140 -2.00 6.42 15.15
C VAL A 140 -3.13 5.41 15.06
N VAL A 141 -4.11 5.65 14.18
CA VAL A 141 -5.26 4.76 13.99
C VAL A 141 -4.79 3.38 13.51
N GLY A 142 -3.85 3.36 12.55
CA GLY A 142 -3.25 2.13 12.07
C GLY A 142 -2.54 1.34 13.18
N ALA A 143 -1.75 2.00 14.04
CA ALA A 143 -1.07 1.36 15.15
C ALA A 143 -2.04 0.82 16.21
N LEU A 144 -3.07 1.58 16.57
CA LEU A 144 -4.10 1.13 17.51
C LEU A 144 -4.86 -0.09 16.96
N SER A 145 -5.37 0.00 15.74
CA SER A 145 -6.08 -1.12 15.09
C SER A 145 -5.18 -2.35 14.92
N HIS A 146 -3.88 -2.16 14.66
CA HIS A 146 -2.93 -3.28 14.58
C HIS A 146 -2.80 -4.01 15.93
N ASN A 147 -2.63 -3.25 17.02
CA ASN A 147 -2.51 -3.83 18.36
C ASN A 147 -3.82 -4.51 18.78
N VAL A 148 -4.98 -3.94 18.46
CA VAL A 148 -6.28 -4.60 18.70
C VAL A 148 -6.35 -5.96 18.00
N GLY A 149 -5.98 -6.02 16.72
CA GLY A 149 -6.00 -7.29 15.97
C GLY A 149 -4.99 -8.31 16.49
N GLN A 150 -3.82 -7.87 16.95
CA GLN A 150 -2.85 -8.74 17.62
C GLN A 150 -3.39 -9.29 18.94
N LEU A 151 -4.03 -8.46 19.76
CA LEU A 151 -4.62 -8.86 21.04
C LEU A 151 -5.76 -9.85 20.85
N LEU A 152 -6.63 -9.64 19.84
CA LEU A 152 -7.71 -10.58 19.52
C LEU A 152 -7.16 -11.95 19.10
N ALA A 153 -6.12 -11.97 18.28
CA ALA A 153 -5.47 -13.22 17.89
C ALA A 153 -4.72 -13.89 19.05
N ALA A 154 -4.13 -13.10 19.95
CA ALA A 154 -3.50 -13.61 21.17
C ALA A 154 -4.54 -14.23 22.11
N ALA A 155 -5.67 -13.56 22.34
CA ALA A 155 -6.77 -14.09 23.15
C ALA A 155 -7.33 -15.40 22.57
N PHE A 156 -7.42 -15.50 21.24
CA PHE A 156 -7.84 -16.74 20.56
C PHE A 156 -6.86 -17.90 20.82
N TRP A 157 -5.56 -17.67 20.73
CA TRP A 157 -4.54 -18.71 20.95
C TRP A 157 -4.36 -19.09 22.43
N LEU A 158 -4.44 -18.11 23.33
CA LEU A 158 -4.26 -18.31 24.77
C LEU A 158 -5.55 -18.79 25.46
N GLY A 159 -6.70 -18.69 24.80
CA GLY A 159 -8.01 -19.09 25.35
C GLY A 159 -8.46 -18.23 26.53
N THR A 160 -7.80 -17.09 26.79
CA THR A 160 -8.12 -16.17 27.88
C THR A 160 -8.13 -14.72 27.40
N LEU A 161 -8.99 -13.90 28.02
CA LEU A 161 -9.04 -12.46 27.83
C LEU A 161 -8.03 -11.71 28.71
N ASP A 162 -7.27 -12.40 29.57
CA ASP A 162 -6.27 -11.79 30.45
C ASP A 162 -5.19 -11.01 29.67
N VAL A 163 -5.00 -11.33 28.38
CA VAL A 163 -4.10 -10.59 27.49
C VAL A 163 -4.50 -9.11 27.36
N PHE A 164 -5.79 -8.79 27.52
CA PHE A 164 -6.26 -7.40 27.52
C PHE A 164 -5.78 -6.59 28.72
N TYR A 165 -5.27 -7.23 29.77
CA TYR A 165 -4.60 -6.52 30.86
C TYR A 165 -3.40 -5.70 30.37
N TYR A 166 -2.72 -6.17 29.31
CA TYR A 166 -1.62 -5.43 28.66
C TYR A 166 -2.10 -4.36 27.68
N ALA A 167 -3.39 -4.33 27.32
CA ALA A 167 -3.95 -3.41 26.33
C ALA A 167 -3.70 -1.92 26.65
N PRO A 168 -3.86 -1.43 27.89
CA PRO A 168 -3.66 -0.01 28.19
C PRO A 168 -2.22 0.44 27.90
N VAL A 169 -1.24 -0.38 28.29
CA VAL A 169 0.18 -0.11 28.05
C VAL A 169 0.48 -0.16 26.55
N LEU A 170 -0.02 -1.18 25.85
CA LEU A 170 0.17 -1.31 24.40
C LEU A 170 -0.47 -0.17 23.62
N PHE A 171 -1.65 0.30 24.03
CA PHE A 171 -2.30 1.46 23.39
C PHE A 171 -1.57 2.77 23.68
N ALA A 172 -1.07 2.98 24.90
CA ALA A 172 -0.24 4.14 25.20
C ALA A 172 1.01 4.17 24.31
N LEU A 173 1.69 3.02 24.17
CA LEU A 173 2.83 2.91 23.28
C LEU A 173 2.43 3.07 21.80
N ALA A 174 1.30 2.51 21.38
CA ALA A 174 0.78 2.62 20.01
C ALA A 174 0.43 4.06 19.62
N LEU A 175 -0.02 4.90 20.56
CA LEU A 175 -0.23 6.32 20.31
C LEU A 175 1.10 7.01 19.99
N VAL A 176 2.13 6.75 20.79
CA VAL A 176 3.46 7.36 20.62
C VAL A 176 4.13 6.85 19.33
N THR A 177 4.21 5.53 19.14
CA THR A 177 4.82 4.93 17.95
C THR A 177 3.98 5.21 16.71
N GLY A 178 2.65 5.18 16.79
CA GLY A 178 1.76 5.51 15.69
C GLY A 178 1.89 6.96 15.22
N ALA A 179 2.00 7.92 16.15
CA ALA A 179 2.25 9.31 15.81
C ALA A 179 3.63 9.46 15.17
N ALA A 180 4.68 8.91 15.78
CA ALA A 180 6.05 8.98 15.27
C ALA A 180 6.15 8.37 13.86
N THR A 181 5.61 7.17 13.66
CA THR A 181 5.64 6.48 12.36
C THR A 181 4.84 7.24 11.29
N GLY A 182 3.72 7.85 11.65
CA GLY A 182 2.94 8.71 10.77
C GLY A 182 3.68 10.00 10.38
N PHE A 183 4.37 10.65 11.32
CA PHE A 183 5.23 11.80 11.03
C PHE A 183 6.41 11.43 10.13
N LEU A 184 7.07 10.30 10.39
CA LEU A 184 8.15 9.80 9.54
C LEU A 184 7.65 9.50 8.13
N ALA A 185 6.49 8.85 7.99
CA ALA A 185 5.87 8.61 6.69
C ALA A 185 5.61 9.93 5.95
N GLN A 186 5.11 10.95 6.63
CA GLN A 186 4.89 12.28 6.05
C GLN A 186 6.20 12.91 5.53
N GLU A 187 7.28 12.82 6.30
CA GLU A 187 8.58 13.36 5.89
C GLU A 187 9.15 12.60 4.68
N VAL A 188 9.01 11.28 4.66
CA VAL A 188 9.39 10.43 3.52
C VAL A 188 8.64 10.87 2.26
N LEU A 189 7.31 11.01 2.33
CA LEU A 189 6.51 11.49 1.19
C LEU A 189 6.92 12.90 0.76
N ARG A 190 7.19 13.81 1.71
CA ARG A 190 7.62 15.19 1.40
C ARG A 190 8.94 15.19 0.64
N ARG A 191 9.90 14.35 1.02
CA ARG A 191 11.20 14.23 0.33
C ARG A 191 11.07 13.57 -1.04
N MET A 192 10.21 12.57 -1.18
CA MET A 192 9.94 11.93 -2.47
C MET A 192 9.25 12.89 -3.45
N GLY A 193 8.31 13.72 -2.98
CA GLY A 193 7.65 14.75 -3.81
C GLY A 193 8.60 15.83 -4.32
N LYS A 194 9.66 16.16 -3.57
CA LYS A 194 10.71 17.10 -4.02
C LYS A 194 11.56 16.59 -5.18
N HIS A 195 11.69 15.27 -5.35
CA HIS A 195 12.56 14.67 -6.36
C HIS A 195 11.80 14.14 -7.60
N GLY A 196 10.52 14.50 -7.77
CA GLY A 196 9.76 14.20 -8.99
C GLY A 196 9.38 12.72 -9.21
N TYR A 197 9.73 11.81 -8.29
CA TYR A 197 9.30 10.40 -8.35
C TYR A 197 7.83 10.21 -7.98
N VAL A 198 7.26 11.18 -7.27
CA VAL A 198 5.86 11.19 -6.85
C VAL A 198 5.26 12.44 -7.45
N GLN A 199 4.50 12.28 -8.54
CA GLN A 199 3.72 13.39 -9.07
C GLN A 199 2.83 13.97 -7.95
N PRO A 200 2.69 15.30 -7.87
CA PRO A 200 1.88 15.94 -6.85
C PRO A 200 0.44 15.47 -6.99
N LEU A 201 0.01 14.68 -6.00
CA LEU A 201 -1.29 14.71 -5.34
C LEU A 201 -2.57 14.99 -6.17
N ASP A 202 -2.63 14.65 -7.45
CA ASP A 202 -3.84 14.65 -8.28
C ASP A 202 -3.81 13.47 -9.24
N PHE A 203 -4.03 12.26 -8.72
CA PHE A 203 -4.81 11.25 -9.45
C PHE A 203 -5.14 10.07 -8.54
N ILE A 204 -6.45 9.87 -8.32
CA ILE A 204 -7.03 8.58 -7.94
C ILE A 204 -6.77 8.19 -6.47
N VAL A 205 -7.40 8.95 -5.56
CA VAL A 205 -8.13 8.28 -4.47
C VAL A 205 -9.11 7.34 -5.18
N PHE A 206 -8.82 6.05 -5.14
CA PHE A 206 -9.79 5.00 -5.40
C PHE A 206 -10.48 5.06 -6.79
N ARG A 207 -9.86 4.47 -7.83
CA ARG A 207 -10.68 3.82 -8.85
C ARG A 207 -11.10 2.49 -8.22
N PRO A 208 -12.34 2.33 -7.77
CA PRO A 208 -12.85 1.02 -7.42
C PRO A 208 -12.63 0.08 -8.60
N PHE A 209 -12.56 -1.18 -8.25
CA PHE A 209 -12.60 -2.38 -9.07
C PHE A 209 -13.88 -2.51 -9.95
N LEU A 210 -14.51 -1.41 -10.36
CA LEU A 210 -15.73 -1.38 -11.18
C LEU A 210 -15.55 -0.47 -12.40
N ASP A 211 -14.53 -0.75 -13.22
CA ASP A 211 -14.49 -0.25 -14.60
C ASP A 211 -14.02 -1.32 -15.58
N PHE A 212 -14.43 -2.58 -15.33
CA PHE A 212 -14.30 -3.67 -16.30
C PHE A 212 -15.63 -4.04 -16.97
N LYS A 213 -16.69 -3.25 -16.73
CA LYS A 213 -18.05 -3.57 -17.23
C LYS A 213 -18.72 -2.47 -18.04
N ASN A 214 -17.98 -1.48 -18.56
CA ASN A 214 -18.56 -0.52 -19.51
C ASN A 214 -17.62 -0.14 -20.66
N LYS A 215 -17.09 -1.14 -21.37
CA LYS A 215 -16.47 -0.97 -22.68
C LYS A 215 -17.14 -1.81 -23.76
N LYS A 216 -18.46 -2.05 -23.63
CA LYS A 216 -19.28 -2.77 -24.62
C LYS A 216 -20.52 -2.03 -25.15
N ASN A 217 -20.87 -0.83 -24.64
CA ASN A 217 -22.11 -0.14 -25.04
C ASN A 217 -21.96 1.25 -25.67
N SER A 218 -20.75 1.72 -26.00
CA SER A 218 -20.56 2.99 -26.77
C SER A 218 -20.10 2.78 -28.21
N GLN A 219 -20.26 1.56 -28.74
CA GLN A 219 -20.01 1.22 -30.15
C GLN A 219 -21.30 0.82 -30.90
N LYS A 220 -22.45 1.33 -30.46
CA LYS A 220 -23.69 1.38 -31.25
C LYS A 220 -24.52 2.60 -30.83
N LEU A 221 -24.20 3.75 -31.37
CA LEU A 221 -25.20 4.76 -31.76
C LEU A 221 -24.72 5.44 -33.03
#